data_AF-A0A2E5HN87-F1
#
_entry.id   AF-A0A2E5HN87-F1
#
_cell.length_a   1.000
_cell.length_b   1.000
_cell.length_c   1.000
_cell.angle_alpha   90.00
_cell.angle_beta   90.00
_cell.angle_gamma   90.00
#
_symmetry.space_group_name_H-M   'P 1'
#
loop_
_entity.id
_entity.type
_entity.pdbx_description
1 polymer ?
#
loop_
_entity_poly.entity_id
_entity_poly.type
_entity_poly.pdbx_seq_one_letter_code
_entity_poly.pdbx_strand_id
1 'polypeptide(L)'
;MLHPLALAMLVLWATNDHLLKALYPGWWTGKLSDVASLAFAPLLLTAAWEVGAHALGSDRWRRSRVALWAAMALLGAVMVGINLWDGWAWAYRHGLGLAQWPFFLLRAGLTGAPWPEPATVDLTMDPTDLLTLPALLIPAWVHRRARGPRGA
;
A
#
# COMPACT_ATOMS: atom_id res chain seq x y z
N MET A 1 5.67 -11.05 -7.37
CA MET A 1 5.86 -11.21 -5.91
C MET A 1 7.28 -11.65 -5.55
N LEU A 2 7.80 -12.74 -6.11
CA LEU A 2 9.11 -13.31 -5.71
C LEU A 2 10.35 -12.58 -6.26
N HIS A 3 10.22 -11.36 -6.78
CA HIS A 3 11.38 -10.62 -7.26
C HIS A 3 12.18 -10.10 -6.05
N PRO A 4 13.52 -10.25 -5.99
CA PRO A 4 14.32 -9.84 -4.83
C PRO A 4 14.05 -8.39 -4.39
N LEU A 5 13.94 -7.47 -5.35
CA LEU A 5 13.60 -6.07 -5.07
C LEU A 5 12.22 -5.90 -4.40
N ALA A 6 11.20 -6.67 -4.82
CA ALA A 6 9.87 -6.57 -4.20
C ALA A 6 9.90 -7.09 -2.76
N LEU A 7 10.64 -8.17 -2.50
CA LEU A 7 10.85 -8.71 -1.16
C LEU A 7 11.64 -7.72 -0.28
N ALA A 8 12.68 -7.11 -0.83
CA ALA A 8 13.45 -6.08 -0.13
C ALA A 8 12.57 -4.89 0.25
N MET A 9 11.69 -4.41 -0.65
CA MET A 9 10.75 -3.34 -0.34
C MET A 9 9.70 -3.75 0.70
N LEU A 10 9.22 -4.98 0.68
CA LEU A 10 8.33 -5.50 1.72
C LEU A 10 9.01 -5.55 3.09
N VAL A 11 10.24 -6.09 3.15
CA VAL A 11 11.02 -6.16 4.40
C VAL A 11 11.32 -4.75 4.90
N LEU A 12 11.74 -3.86 4.02
CA LEU A 12 11.98 -2.45 4.34
C LEU A 12 10.73 -1.80 4.91
N TRP A 13 9.58 -1.97 4.24
CA TRP A 13 8.32 -1.40 4.68
C TRP A 13 7.90 -1.93 6.06
N ALA A 14 7.92 -3.24 6.25
CA ALA A 14 7.55 -3.87 7.52
C ALA A 14 8.48 -3.46 8.67
N THR A 15 9.80 -3.50 8.42
CA THR A 15 10.82 -3.12 9.42
C THR A 15 10.72 -1.64 9.75
N ASN A 16 10.50 -0.79 8.76
CA ASN A 16 10.37 0.65 8.98
C ASN A 16 9.12 0.97 9.82
N ASP A 17 7.97 0.39 9.48
CA ASP A 17 6.71 0.72 10.12
C ASP A 17 6.56 0.14 11.53
N HIS A 18 7.19 -1.01 11.81
CA HIS A 18 7.05 -1.68 13.11
C HIS A 18 8.22 -1.42 14.06
N LEU A 19 9.42 -1.14 13.54
CA LEU A 19 10.62 -0.97 14.37
C LEU A 19 11.18 0.44 14.26
N LEU A 20 11.51 0.92 13.05
CA LEU A 20 12.22 2.20 12.91
C LEU A 20 11.36 3.38 13.34
N LYS A 21 10.07 3.44 12.99
CA LYS A 21 9.17 4.49 13.47
C LYS A 21 8.98 4.47 14.99
N ALA A 22 9.03 3.29 15.60
CA ALA A 22 8.91 3.14 17.06
C ALA A 22 10.18 3.62 17.80
N LEU A 23 11.36 3.40 17.22
CA LEU A 23 12.65 3.73 17.83
C LEU A 23 13.14 5.14 17.47
N TYR A 24 12.88 5.59 16.25
CA TYR A 24 13.40 6.84 15.67
C TYR A 24 12.32 7.54 14.84
N PRO A 25 11.27 8.09 15.48
CA PRO A 25 10.26 8.86 14.76
C PRO A 25 10.92 10.07 14.09
N GLY A 26 10.71 10.22 12.79
CA GLY A 26 11.34 11.30 12.05
C GLY A 26 10.91 11.37 10.60
N TRP A 27 11.16 12.54 10.01
CA TRP A 27 10.80 12.87 8.63
C TRP A 27 11.27 11.81 7.61
N TRP A 28 12.47 11.26 7.78
CA TRP A 28 13.02 10.21 6.92
C TRP A 28 12.26 8.88 6.97
N THR A 29 11.79 8.46 8.14
CA THR A 29 11.03 7.19 8.28
C THR A 29 9.65 7.26 7.64
N GLY A 30 9.06 8.46 7.55
CA GLY A 30 7.83 8.70 6.78
C GLY A 30 8.08 8.48 5.29
N LYS A 31 9.03 9.23 4.71
CA LYS A 31 9.35 9.14 3.27
C LYS A 31 9.79 7.74 2.83
N LEU A 32 10.53 7.03 3.68
CA LEU A 32 10.96 5.66 3.41
C LEU A 32 9.78 4.68 3.35
N SER A 33 8.79 4.87 4.23
CA SER A 33 7.52 4.14 4.20
C SER A 33 6.77 4.41 2.90
N ASP A 34 6.71 5.66 2.46
CA ASP A 34 6.00 6.03 1.23
C ASP A 34 6.66 5.43 0.00
N VAL A 35 7.99 5.50 -0.10
CA VAL A 35 8.75 4.86 -1.18
C VAL A 35 8.53 3.34 -1.17
N ALA A 36 8.64 2.70 -0.01
CA ALA A 36 8.52 1.25 0.09
C ALA A 36 7.08 0.78 -0.22
N SER A 37 6.07 1.49 0.27
CA SER A 37 4.67 1.20 0.01
C SER A 37 4.29 1.46 -1.46
N LEU A 38 4.70 2.58 -2.08
CA LEU A 38 4.48 2.83 -3.51
C LEU A 38 5.22 1.82 -4.40
N ALA A 39 6.38 1.32 -3.95
CA ALA A 39 7.11 0.30 -4.69
C ALA A 39 6.46 -1.10 -4.61
N PHE A 40 5.87 -1.45 -3.47
CA PHE A 40 5.36 -2.80 -3.20
C PHE A 40 3.84 -2.94 -3.36
N ALA A 41 3.05 -1.98 -2.86
CA ALA A 41 1.59 -2.06 -2.81
C ALA A 41 0.92 -2.27 -4.17
N PRO A 42 1.36 -1.68 -5.31
CA PRO A 42 0.75 -1.98 -6.60
C PRO A 42 0.90 -3.45 -7.00
N LEU A 43 2.03 -4.08 -6.66
CA LEU A 43 2.24 -5.51 -6.89
C LEU A 43 1.29 -6.32 -6.01
N LEU A 44 1.11 -5.93 -4.74
CA LEU A 44 0.23 -6.61 -3.79
C LEU A 44 -1.23 -6.56 -4.24
N LEU A 45 -1.72 -5.39 -4.63
CA LEU A 45 -3.07 -5.20 -5.17
C LEU A 45 -3.28 -6.03 -6.45
N THR A 46 -2.28 -6.05 -7.33
CA THR A 46 -2.34 -6.88 -8.56
C THR A 46 -2.44 -8.36 -8.21
N ALA A 47 -1.62 -8.85 -7.26
CA ALA A 47 -1.64 -10.25 -6.84
C ALA A 47 -2.97 -10.63 -6.16
N ALA A 48 -3.49 -9.77 -5.28
CA ALA A 48 -4.79 -9.97 -4.63
C ALA A 48 -5.92 -10.03 -5.65
N TRP A 49 -5.91 -9.14 -6.65
CA TRP A 49 -6.86 -9.16 -7.75
C TRP A 49 -6.79 -10.47 -8.55
N GLU A 50 -5.59 -10.92 -8.90
CA GLU A 50 -5.39 -12.18 -9.64
C GLU A 50 -5.90 -13.39 -8.85
N VAL A 51 -5.64 -13.46 -7.55
CA VAL A 51 -6.14 -14.53 -6.67
C VAL A 51 -7.66 -14.49 -6.56
N GLY A 52 -8.26 -13.31 -6.34
CA GLY A 52 -9.71 -13.16 -6.24
C GLY A 52 -10.44 -13.49 -7.54
N ALA A 53 -9.90 -13.05 -8.68
CA ALA A 53 -10.47 -13.38 -10.00
C ALA A 53 -10.42 -14.88 -10.28
N HIS A 54 -9.33 -15.56 -9.88
CA HIS A 54 -9.21 -17.01 -10.00
C HIS A 54 -10.23 -17.75 -9.11
N ALA A 55 -10.39 -17.32 -7.85
CA ALA A 55 -11.37 -17.90 -6.93
C ALA A 55 -12.83 -17.76 -7.44
N LEU A 56 -13.12 -16.70 -8.19
CA LEU A 56 -14.44 -16.44 -8.80
C LEU A 56 -14.63 -17.14 -10.17
N GLY A 57 -13.71 -18.03 -10.58
CA GLY A 57 -13.80 -18.78 -11.84
C GLY A 57 -13.62 -17.93 -13.10
N SER A 58 -13.06 -16.72 -12.96
CA SER A 58 -12.83 -15.84 -14.10
C SER A 58 -11.53 -16.20 -14.79
N ASP A 59 -11.63 -16.74 -16.00
CA ASP A 59 -10.49 -17.12 -16.84
C ASP A 59 -9.85 -15.90 -17.55
N ARG A 60 -9.98 -14.69 -16.99
CA ARG A 60 -9.32 -13.45 -17.46
C ARG A 60 -7.80 -13.47 -17.20
N TRP A 61 -7.22 -14.67 -17.19
CA TRP A 61 -5.84 -14.99 -16.95
C TRP A 61 -4.96 -14.47 -18.09
N ARG A 62 -4.60 -13.20 -17.97
CA ARG A 62 -3.40 -12.69 -18.61
C ARG A 62 -2.82 -11.55 -17.81
N ARG A 63 -2.20 -11.86 -16.67
CA ARG A 63 -1.16 -11.04 -16.00
C ARG A 63 -1.48 -9.55 -16.14
N SER A 64 -2.59 -9.09 -15.58
CA SER A 64 -3.26 -7.96 -16.20
C SER A 64 -2.43 -6.68 -15.98
N ARG A 65 -1.71 -6.28 -17.04
CA ARG A 65 -0.93 -5.05 -17.07
C ARG A 65 -1.86 -3.86 -16.73
N VAL A 66 -3.14 -3.99 -17.09
CA VAL A 66 -4.22 -3.08 -16.72
C VAL A 66 -4.40 -3.01 -15.20
N ALA A 67 -4.51 -4.12 -14.47
CA ALA A 67 -4.63 -4.09 -13.00
C ALA A 67 -3.41 -3.45 -12.35
N LEU A 68 -2.20 -3.73 -12.85
CA LEU A 68 -1.00 -3.07 -12.34
C LEU A 68 -1.03 -1.55 -12.56
N TRP A 69 -1.32 -1.10 -13.79
CA TRP A 69 -1.42 0.33 -14.07
C TRP A 69 -2.55 0.99 -13.30
N ALA A 70 -3.70 0.31 -13.16
CA ALA A 70 -4.82 0.79 -12.36
C ALA A 70 -4.44 0.92 -10.89
N ALA A 71 -3.74 -0.07 -10.32
CA ALA A 71 -3.25 -0.04 -8.95
C ALA A 71 -2.23 1.09 -8.73
N MET A 72 -1.30 1.27 -9.68
CA MET A 72 -0.32 2.36 -9.65
C MET A 72 -1.01 3.74 -9.74
N ALA A 73 -1.96 3.90 -10.66
CA ALA A 73 -2.72 5.14 -10.84
C ALA A 73 -3.57 5.44 -9.61
N LEU A 74 -4.25 4.43 -9.05
CA LEU A 74 -5.04 4.56 -7.84
C LEU A 74 -4.18 4.99 -6.65
N LEU A 75 -3.06 4.30 -6.39
CA LEU A 75 -2.18 4.61 -5.27
C LEU A 75 -1.50 5.97 -5.44
N GLY A 76 -1.09 6.33 -6.65
CA GLY A 76 -0.58 7.67 -6.95
C GLY A 76 -1.63 8.76 -6.75
N ALA A 77 -2.87 8.54 -7.20
CA ALA A 77 -3.97 9.48 -7.00
C ALA A 77 -4.33 9.65 -5.52
N VAL A 78 -4.35 8.56 -4.75
CA VAL A 78 -4.53 8.60 -3.29
C VAL A 78 -3.40 9.40 -2.65
N MET A 79 -2.13 9.10 -2.99
CA MET A 79 -0.97 9.82 -2.46
C MET A 79 -1.02 11.34 -2.74
N VAL A 80 -1.42 11.72 -3.95
CA VAL A 80 -1.62 13.12 -4.33
C VAL A 80 -2.78 13.75 -3.56
N GLY A 81 -3.92 13.06 -3.51
CA GLY A 81 -5.14 13.55 -2.87
C GLY A 81 -4.93 13.82 -1.38
N ILE A 82 -4.40 12.83 -0.64
CA ILE A 82 -4.23 12.94 0.81
C ILE A 82 -3.21 14.00 1.22
N ASN A 83 -2.28 14.38 0.34
CA ASN A 83 -1.23 15.36 0.62
C ASN A 83 -1.52 16.77 0.14
N LEU A 84 -2.47 16.95 -0.79
CA LEU A 84 -2.77 18.27 -1.37
C LEU A 84 -4.17 18.78 -1.04
N TRP A 85 -5.12 17.93 -0.63
CA TRP A 85 -6.50 18.33 -0.43
C TRP A 85 -7.08 17.83 0.89
N ASP A 86 -7.47 18.77 1.76
CA ASP A 86 -8.07 18.50 3.07
C ASP A 86 -9.28 17.56 3.01
N GLY A 87 -10.09 17.64 1.96
CA GLY A 87 -11.25 16.76 1.77
C GLY A 87 -10.86 15.30 1.60
N TRP A 88 -9.80 15.02 0.84
CA TRP A 88 -9.25 13.67 0.71
C TRP A 88 -8.58 13.21 1.98
N ALA A 89 -7.81 14.08 2.64
CA ALA A 89 -7.19 13.76 3.92
C ALA A 89 -8.26 13.39 4.95
N TRP A 90 -9.33 14.18 5.07
CA TRP A 90 -10.47 13.90 5.94
C TRP A 90 -11.12 12.55 5.59
N ALA A 91 -11.44 12.33 4.32
CA ALA A 91 -12.07 11.09 3.87
C ALA A 91 -11.19 9.87 4.13
N TYR A 92 -9.87 10.00 3.95
CA TYR A 92 -8.91 8.95 4.23
C TYR A 92 -8.82 8.65 5.73
N ARG A 93 -8.66 9.67 6.59
CA ARG A 93 -8.56 9.50 8.06
C ARG A 93 -9.77 8.75 8.64
N HIS A 94 -10.98 9.11 8.19
CA HIS A 94 -12.22 8.50 8.67
C HIS A 94 -12.49 7.16 7.98
N GLY A 95 -12.30 7.07 6.67
CA GLY A 95 -12.55 5.86 5.90
C GLY A 95 -11.63 4.72 6.34
N LEU A 96 -10.34 5.01 6.52
CA LEU A 96 -9.39 4.00 7.00
C LEU A 96 -9.62 3.64 8.46
N GLY A 97 -9.95 4.61 9.32
CA GLY A 97 -10.31 4.35 10.71
C GLY A 97 -11.51 3.42 10.84
N LEU A 98 -12.57 3.67 10.06
CA LEU A 98 -13.75 2.80 9.97
C LEU A 98 -13.42 1.41 9.42
N ALA A 99 -12.54 1.32 8.42
CA ALA A 99 -12.11 0.04 7.86
C ALA A 99 -11.28 -0.80 8.86
N GLN A 100 -10.51 -0.16 9.75
CA GLN A 100 -9.72 -0.82 10.78
C GLN A 100 -10.54 -1.20 12.02
N TRP A 101 -11.62 -0.46 12.31
CA TRP A 101 -12.44 -0.63 13.51
C TRP A 101 -12.94 -2.06 13.77
N PRO A 102 -13.43 -2.85 12.78
CA PRO A 102 -13.83 -4.24 12.98
C PRO A 102 -12.72 -5.13 13.55
N PHE A 103 -11.46 -4.89 13.16
CA PHE A 103 -10.31 -5.65 13.66
C PHE A 103 -9.99 -5.28 15.12
N PHE A 104 -10.13 -4.01 15.48
CA PHE A 104 -9.97 -3.57 16.86
C PHE A 104 -11.09 -4.11 17.77
N LEU A 105 -12.34 -4.14 17.29
CA LEU A 105 -13.45 -4.78 17.99
C LEU A 105 -13.19 -6.26 18.26
N LEU A 106 -12.73 -7.00 17.23
CA LEU A 106 -12.40 -8.42 17.38
C LEU A 106 -11.30 -8.63 18.42
N ARG A 107 -10.23 -7.82 18.36
CA ARG A 107 -9.13 -7.87 19.34
C ARG A 107 -9.63 -7.57 20.76
N ALA A 108 -10.50 -6.58 20.93
CA ALA A 108 -11.06 -6.23 22.24
C ALA A 108 -11.90 -7.38 22.81
N GLY A 109 -12.74 -8.00 21.97
CA GLY A 109 -13.52 -9.18 22.36
C GLY A 109 -12.65 -10.38 22.78
N LEU A 110 -11.51 -10.60 22.11
CA LEU A 110 -10.58 -11.69 22.45
C LEU A 110 -9.73 -11.40 23.70
N THR A 111 -9.48 -10.13 24.02
CA THR A 111 -8.59 -9.72 25.12
C THR A 111 -9.34 -9.26 26.38
N GLY A 112 -10.66 -9.15 26.32
CA GLY A 112 -11.49 -8.60 27.39
C GLY A 112 -11.29 -7.10 27.61
N ALA A 113 -10.68 -6.41 26.64
CA ALA A 113 -10.49 -4.97 26.67
C ALA A 113 -11.82 -4.23 26.43
N PRO A 114 -11.96 -2.97 26.88
CA PRO A 114 -13.14 -2.16 26.58
C PRO A 114 -13.34 -2.00 25.07
N TRP A 115 -14.60 -1.86 24.65
CA TRP A 115 -14.95 -1.70 23.25
C TRP A 115 -14.37 -0.39 22.69
N PRO A 116 -13.55 -0.44 21.64
CA PRO A 116 -12.96 0.74 21.05
C PRO A 116 -14.02 1.59 20.32
N GLU A 117 -13.94 2.91 20.49
CA GLU A 117 -14.69 3.84 19.66
C GLU A 117 -14.09 3.90 18.25
N PRO A 118 -14.89 4.21 17.20
CA PRO A 118 -14.36 4.45 15.86
C PRO A 118 -13.41 5.65 15.87
N ALA A 119 -12.11 5.38 15.89
CA ALA A 119 -11.06 6.39 15.85
C ALA A 119 -10.65 6.67 14.40
N THR A 120 -10.21 7.90 14.16
CA THR A 120 -9.56 8.29 12.90
C THR A 120 -8.10 7.88 12.89
N VAL A 121 -7.54 7.65 11.70
CA VAL A 121 -6.10 7.44 11.55
C VAL A 121 -5.37 8.78 11.53
N ASP A 122 -4.20 8.84 12.17
CA ASP A 122 -3.32 9.99 12.08
C ASP A 122 -2.69 10.08 10.67
N LEU A 123 -2.91 11.22 10.02
CA LEU A 123 -2.34 11.55 8.72
C LEU A 123 -1.84 12.98 8.79
N THR A 124 -0.57 13.20 8.57
CA THR A 124 0.00 14.54 8.37
C THR A 124 0.06 14.82 6.87
N MET A 125 -0.49 15.95 6.43
CA MET A 125 -0.39 16.36 5.04
C MET A 125 0.99 16.98 4.81
N ASP A 126 1.78 16.39 3.92
CA ASP A 126 3.10 16.89 3.56
C ASP A 126 3.28 16.84 2.03
N PRO A 127 3.19 17.97 1.32
CA PRO A 127 3.40 18.02 -0.13
C PRO A 127 4.77 17.47 -0.59
N THR A 128 5.77 17.39 0.30
CA THR A 128 7.06 16.79 -0.04
C THR A 128 6.98 15.26 -0.20
N ASP A 129 5.91 14.61 0.27
CA ASP A 129 5.64 13.18 0.02
C ASP A 129 5.49 12.88 -1.48
N LEU A 130 5.11 13.88 -2.28
CA LEU A 130 5.00 13.72 -3.74
C LEU A 130 6.34 13.41 -4.41
N LEU A 131 7.46 13.74 -3.75
CA LEU A 131 8.80 13.35 -4.21
C LEU A 131 9.00 11.83 -4.22
N THR A 132 8.13 11.07 -3.55
CA THR A 132 8.17 9.60 -3.50
C THR A 132 7.41 8.94 -4.65
N LEU A 133 6.57 9.67 -5.39
CA LEU A 133 5.81 9.15 -6.54
C LEU A 133 6.66 8.41 -7.60
N PRO A 134 7.90 8.82 -7.91
CA PRO A 134 8.77 8.06 -8.81
C PRO A 134 9.02 6.60 -8.37
N ALA A 135 8.82 6.26 -7.10
CA ALA A 135 8.89 4.88 -6.61
C ALA A 135 7.89 3.94 -7.30
N LEU A 136 6.78 4.47 -7.84
CA LEU A 136 5.82 3.72 -8.66
C LEU A 136 6.46 3.15 -9.95
N LEU A 137 7.64 3.61 -10.37
CA LEU A 137 8.37 3.02 -11.49
C LEU A 137 8.96 1.64 -11.15
N ILE A 138 9.23 1.37 -9.86
CA ILE A 138 9.76 0.10 -9.38
C ILE A 138 8.84 -1.08 -9.72
N PRO A 139 7.54 -1.08 -9.38
CA PRO A 139 6.64 -2.18 -9.69
C PRO A 139 6.46 -2.38 -11.20
N ALA A 140 6.45 -1.31 -12.00
CA ALA A 140 6.45 -1.40 -13.45
C ALA A 140 7.73 -2.08 -13.99
N TRP A 141 8.89 -1.73 -13.44
CA TRP A 141 10.17 -2.36 -13.81
C TRP A 141 10.23 -3.83 -13.40
N VAL A 142 9.84 -4.17 -12.17
CA VAL A 142 9.76 -5.55 -11.68
C VAL A 142 8.85 -6.39 -12.56
N HIS A 143 7.68 -5.86 -12.94
CA HIS A 143 6.74 -6.55 -13.83
C HIS A 143 7.30 -6.76 -15.23
N ARG A 144 8.07 -5.80 -15.77
CA ARG A 144 8.76 -5.96 -17.06
C ARG A 144 9.86 -7.03 -17.00
N ARG A 145 10.67 -7.05 -15.93
CA ARG A 145 11.77 -8.02 -15.75
C ARG A 145 11.28 -9.45 -15.52
N ALA A 146 10.19 -9.61 -14.76
CA ALA A 146 9.52 -10.90 -14.58
C ALA A 146 8.95 -11.48 -15.90
N ARG A 147 8.85 -10.66 -16.96
CA ARG A 147 8.43 -11.05 -18.30
C ARG A 147 9.59 -11.09 -19.30
N GLY A 148 10.78 -11.53 -18.88
CA GLY A 148 11.94 -11.71 -19.77
C GLY A 148 11.59 -12.25 -21.16
N PRO A 149 12.34 -11.88 -22.21
CA PRO A 149 11.94 -12.03 -23.61
C PRO A 149 11.42 -13.44 -23.86
N ARG A 150 10.12 -13.55 -24.12
CA ARG A 150 9.59 -14.77 -24.73
C ARG A 150 10.19 -14.80 -26.13
N GLY A 151 10.93 -15.87 -26.40
CA GLY A 151 11.69 -16.07 -27.62
C GLY A 151 10.91 -15.69 -28.88
N ALA A 152 11.69 -15.14 -29.81
CA ALA A 152 11.42 -15.12 -31.24
C ALA A 152 11.10 -16.53 -31.78
#